data_AF-A0A846ZHB9-F1
#
_entry.id   AF-A0A846ZHB9-F1
#
_cell.length_a   1.000
_cell.length_b   1.000
_cell.length_c   1.000
_cell.angle_alpha   90.00
_cell.angle_beta   90.00
_cell.angle_gamma   90.00
#
_symmetry.space_group_name_H-M   'P 1'
#
loop_
_entity.id
_entity.type
_entity.pdbx_description
1 polymer ?
#
loop_
_entity_poly.entity_id
_entity_poly.type
_entity_poly.pdbx_seq_one_letter_code
_entity_poly.pdbx_strand_id
1 'polypeptide(L)' 'MRYDVRIDGNTIDTFKTFEAAQAQAEKLNGTLSLTAPDKKAIVIGDYGK' A
#
# COMPACT_ATOMS: atom_id res chain seq x y z
N MET A 1 -12.51 7.58 -7.09
CA MET A 1 -11.10 7.42 -6.66
C MET A 1 -10.90 6.03 -6.08
N ARG A 2 -9.80 5.38 -6.43
CA ARG A 2 -9.35 4.12 -5.83
C ARG A 2 -7.92 4.29 -5.33
N TYR A 3 -7.57 3.56 -4.29
CA TYR A 3 -6.25 3.62 -3.66
C TYR A 3 -5.68 2.21 -3.61
N ASP A 4 -4.62 1.97 -4.38
CA ASP A 4 -3.91 0.70 -4.39
C ASP A 4 -2.78 0.74 -3.36
N VAL A 5 -2.65 -0.32 -2.58
CA VAL A 5 -1.45 -0.59 -1.78
C VAL A 5 -0.53 -1.46 -2.61
N ARG A 6 0.66 -0.95 -2.93
CA ARG A 6 1.65 -1.65 -3.74
C ARG A 6 2.89 -1.99 -2.94
N ILE A 7 3.44 -3.17 -3.19
CA ILE A 7 4.78 -3.58 -2.75
C ILE A 7 5.53 -3.99 -4.01
N ASP A 8 6.73 -3.45 -4.22
CA ASP A 8 7.62 -3.90 -5.30
C ASP A 8 6.96 -3.79 -6.70
N GLY A 9 6.21 -2.70 -6.92
CA GLY A 9 5.46 -2.46 -8.15
C GLY A 9 4.16 -3.25 -8.32
N ASN A 10 3.87 -4.22 -7.45
CA ASN A 10 2.67 -5.07 -7.52
C ASN A 10 1.57 -4.56 -6.58
N THR A 11 0.32 -4.49 -7.06
CA THR A 11 -0.84 -4.21 -6.21
C THR A 11 -1.17 -5.43 -5.35
N ILE A 12 -1.24 -5.20 -4.03
CA ILE A 12 -1.54 -6.21 -3.03
C ILE A 12 -3.00 -6.09 -2.57
N ASP A 13 -3.47 -4.86 -2.38
CA ASP A 13 -4.84 -4.56 -1.99
C ASP A 13 -5.32 -3.27 -2.67
N THR A 14 -6.63 -3.14 -2.86
CA THR A 14 -7.27 -1.94 -3.41
C THR A 14 -8.40 -1.46 -2.50
N PHE A 15 -8.41 -0.17 -2.19
CA PHE A 15 -9.37 0.46 -1.29
C PHE A 15 -10.13 1.60 -1.97
N LYS A 16 -11.29 1.94 -1.41
CA LYS A 16 -12.10 3.09 -1.86
C LYS A 16 -11.70 4.40 -1.16
N THR A 17 -10.98 4.33 -0.05
CA THR A 17 -10.56 5.49 0.75
C THR A 17 -9.05 5.47 1.00
N PHE A 18 -8.46 6.66 1.11
CA PHE A 18 -7.03 6.82 1.39
C PHE A 18 -6.67 6.28 2.77
N GLU A 19 -7.47 6.59 3.80
CA GLU A 19 -7.22 6.13 5.17
C GLU A 19 -7.15 4.60 5.28
N ALA A 20 -8.03 3.88 4.59
CA ALA A 20 -8.01 2.42 4.62
C ALA A 20 -6.76 1.86 3.92
N ALA A 21 -6.37 2.44 2.78
CA ALA A 21 -5.14 2.06 2.10
C ALA A 21 -3.89 2.39 2.92
N GLN A 22 -3.87 3.55 3.59
CA GLN A 22 -2.75 3.96 4.43
C GLN A 22 -2.61 3.04 5.65
N ALA A 23 -3.70 2.75 6.35
CA ALA A 23 -3.67 1.83 7.50
C ALA A 23 -3.13 0.45 7.10
N GLN A 24 -3.52 -0.05 5.92
CA GLN A 24 -3.00 -1.31 5.39
C GLN A 24 -1.51 -1.21 5.02
N ALA A 25 -1.09 -0.12 4.37
CA ALA A 25 0.32 0.10 4.03
C ALA A 25 1.22 0.21 5.28
N GLU A 26 0.77 0.89 6.33
CA GLU A 26 1.50 0.98 7.61
C GLU A 26 1.63 -0.38 8.29
N LYS A 27 0.55 -1.16 8.33
CA LYS A 27 0.57 -2.54 8.85
C LYS A 27 1.56 -3.43 8.10
N LEU A 28 1.54 -3.35 6.77
CA LEU A 28 2.46 -4.10 5.92
C LEU A 28 3.91 -3.63 6.13
N ASN A 29 4.17 -2.31 6.20
CA ASN A 29 5.49 -1.77 6.47
C ASN A 29 6.05 -2.19 7.83
N GLY A 30 5.22 -2.28 8.86
CA GLY A 30 5.63 -2.83 10.16
C GLY A 30 6.14 -4.27 10.03
N THR A 31 5.45 -5.11 9.26
CA THR A 31 5.85 -6.51 9.02
C THR A 31 7.10 -6.58 8.14
N LEU A 32 7.15 -5.81 7.06
CA LEU A 32 8.27 -5.79 6.11
C LEU A 32 9.56 -5.28 6.76
N SER A 33 9.48 -4.34 7.70
CA SER A 33 10.65 -3.87 8.44
C SER A 33 11.40 -4.98 9.17
N LEU A 34 10.72 -6.09 9.49
CA LEU A 34 11.27 -7.26 10.17
C LEU A 34 11.69 -8.38 9.20
N THR A 35 10.94 -8.58 8.11
CA THR A 35 11.10 -9.74 7.22
C THR A 35 11.76 -9.42 5.87
N ALA A 36 11.60 -8.20 5.38
CA ALA A 36 12.13 -7.72 4.09
C ALA A 36 12.32 -6.19 4.16
N PRO A 37 13.34 -5.70 4.89
CA PRO A 37 13.53 -4.28 5.20
C PRO A 37 13.85 -3.41 3.97
N ASP A 38 14.23 -4.04 2.85
CA ASP A 38 14.39 -3.43 1.53
C ASP A 38 13.06 -3.11 0.84
N LYS A 39 11.96 -3.74 1.28
CA LYS A 39 10.63 -3.57 0.69
C LYS A 39 9.79 -2.59 1.48
N LYS A 40 8.97 -1.81 0.76
CA LYS A 40 7.99 -0.89 1.34
C LYS A 40 6.65 -0.99 0.63
N ALA A 41 5.59 -1.02 1.43
CA ALA A 41 4.23 -0.81 0.99
C ALA A 41 3.97 0.69 0.81
N ILE A 42 3.45 1.06 -0.37
CA ILE A 42 3.11 2.44 -0.73
C ILE A 42 1.66 2.53 -1.20
N VAL A 43 1.01 3.66 -0.94
CA VAL A 43 -0.34 3.94 -1.42
C VAL A 43 -0.27 4.73 -2.72
N ILE A 44 -0.93 4.23 -3.76
CA ILE A 44 -1.08 4.91 -5.06
C ILE A 44 -2.56 5.24 -5.26
N GLY A 45 -2.88 6.52 -5.32
CA GLY A 45 -4.21 6.97 -5.72
C GLY A 45 -4.35 6.91 -7.24
N ASP A 46 -5.32 6.15 -7.72
CA ASP A 46 -5.72 6.22 -9.12
C ASP A 46 -6.74 7.36 -9.28
N TYR A 47 -6.28 8.46 -9.87
CA TYR A 47 -7.05 9.69 -10.06
C TYR A 47 -8.13 9.56 -11.13
N GLY A 48 -8.25 8.39 -11.78
CA GLY A 48 -9.14 8.20 -12.92
C GLY A 48 -8.59 8.97 -14.12
N LYS A 49 -8.43 8.28 -15.25
CA LYS A 49 -8.33 8.98 -16.54
C LYS A 49 -9.63 9.72 -16.84
#